data_AF-A0A357JC83-F1
#
_entry.id   AF-A0A357JC83-F1
#
_cell.length_a   1.000
_cell.length_b   1.000
_cell.length_c   1.000
_cell.angle_alpha   90.00
_cell.angle_beta   90.00
_cell.angle_gamma   90.00
#
_symmetry.space_group_name_H-M   'P 1'
#
loop_
_entity.id
_entity.type
_entity.pdbx_description
1 polymer ?
#
loop_
_entity_poly.entity_id
_entity_poly.type
_entity_poly.pdbx_seq_one_letter_code
_entity_poly.pdbx_strand_id
1 'polypeptide(L)'
;MNKFFISSLILSSLLIFSCNSKEILPSSSISNTNLVLENTTTFKETHSLKGTGNKKLLVIPVTFKGEREFIDEDLKIINKAFFDENLSSEEDSYYSLKEYYKKSSFNKVDISGEVTDVVNVNYTVEEITKEGSYFPGVPALEYYDNKSVSDEYLRNFDLDSDGFIDSVVFVYSSKTSSRTGSFWAWVSNFDTESNINRPNFSRHMWVGLDFFKTSSYKVDAHTIIHEMGHLFNLKDYYPSDNYNLALGG
;
A
#
# COMPACT_ATOMS: atom_id res chain seq x y z
N MET A 1 1.81 -83.50 7.21
CA MET A 1 3.13 -82.86 7.35
C MET A 1 3.08 -81.49 6.70
N ASN A 2 3.58 -80.49 7.42
CA ASN A 2 3.15 -79.10 7.43
C ASN A 2 3.24 -78.34 6.10
N LYS A 3 2.12 -77.72 5.69
CA LYS A 3 2.09 -76.61 4.73
C LYS A 3 2.21 -75.30 5.52
N PHE A 4 3.32 -74.59 5.37
CA PHE A 4 3.50 -73.25 5.91
C PHE A 4 2.63 -72.26 5.13
N PHE A 5 1.69 -71.63 5.82
CA PHE A 5 0.97 -70.44 5.37
C PHE A 5 1.85 -69.22 5.59
N ILE A 6 2.21 -68.52 4.52
CA ILE A 6 2.84 -67.20 4.58
C ILE A 6 1.69 -66.17 4.65
N SER A 7 1.45 -65.62 5.83
CA SER A 7 0.58 -64.46 6.03
C SER A 7 1.34 -63.21 5.60
N SER A 8 0.91 -62.58 4.51
CA SER A 8 1.42 -61.27 4.09
C SER A 8 0.64 -60.20 4.84
N LEU A 9 1.31 -59.52 5.77
CA LEU A 9 0.77 -58.40 6.52
C LEU A 9 0.77 -57.16 5.61
N ILE A 10 -0.39 -56.78 5.09
CA ILE A 10 -0.57 -55.53 4.34
C ILE A 10 -0.59 -54.38 5.35
N LEU A 11 0.52 -53.66 5.42
CA LEU A 11 0.62 -52.42 6.19
C LEU A 11 -0.10 -51.31 5.41
N SER A 12 -1.36 -51.06 5.74
CA SER A 12 -2.12 -49.92 5.23
C SER A 12 -1.58 -48.63 5.87
N SER A 13 -0.73 -47.90 5.14
CA SER A 13 -0.34 -46.56 5.52
C SER A 13 -1.51 -45.61 5.28
N LEU A 14 -2.18 -45.21 6.37
CA LEU A 14 -3.07 -44.04 6.38
C LEU A 14 -2.25 -42.81 5.99
N LEU A 15 -2.42 -42.37 4.75
CA LEU A 15 -2.01 -41.03 4.30
C LEU A 15 -3.00 -40.04 4.90
N ILE A 16 -2.64 -39.47 6.05
CA ILE A 16 -3.28 -38.27 6.56
C ILE A 16 -2.85 -37.15 5.61
N PHE A 17 -3.74 -36.74 4.71
CA PHE A 17 -3.60 -35.48 3.99
C PHE A 17 -3.71 -34.35 5.02
N SER A 18 -2.56 -33.92 5.54
CA SER A 18 -2.43 -32.60 6.14
C SER A 18 -2.74 -31.58 5.04
N CYS A 19 -3.91 -30.99 5.11
CA CYS A 19 -4.22 -29.80 4.33
C CYS A 19 -3.32 -28.69 4.90
N ASN A 20 -2.11 -28.53 4.36
CA ASN A 20 -1.28 -27.37 4.62
C ASN A 20 -1.97 -26.17 3.97
N SER A 21 -2.95 -25.58 4.63
CA SER A 21 -3.21 -24.16 4.46
C SER A 21 -1.91 -23.47 4.86
N LYS A 22 -1.17 -22.95 3.89
CA LYS A 22 -0.09 -22.02 4.18
C LYS A 22 -0.75 -20.87 4.94
N GLU A 23 -0.42 -20.72 6.22
CA GLU A 23 -0.74 -19.51 6.97
C GLU A 23 -0.33 -18.32 6.10
N ILE A 24 -1.22 -17.35 5.94
CA ILE A 24 -0.86 -16.05 5.41
C ILE A 24 -0.02 -15.45 6.51
N LEU A 25 1.27 -15.77 6.54
CA LEU A 25 2.17 -15.21 7.53
C LEU A 25 2.17 -13.70 7.27
N PRO A 26 1.59 -12.85 8.14
CA PRO A 26 2.09 -11.49 8.18
C PRO A 26 3.56 -11.68 8.55
N SER A 27 4.48 -11.29 7.68
CA SER A 27 5.81 -11.03 8.22
C SER A 27 5.56 -10.04 9.35
N SER A 28 5.98 -10.39 10.56
CA SER A 28 5.81 -9.55 11.74
C SER A 28 6.34 -8.12 11.52
N SER A 29 7.12 -7.92 10.46
CA SER A 29 7.71 -6.67 9.98
C SER A 29 6.81 -5.74 9.15
N ILE A 30 5.61 -6.13 8.69
CA ILE A 30 4.74 -5.20 7.94
C ILE A 30 3.32 -5.20 8.53
N SER A 31 3.26 -4.81 9.80
CA SER A 31 2.01 -4.63 10.56
C SER A 31 1.90 -3.20 11.09
N ASN A 32 0.71 -2.78 11.50
CA ASN A 32 0.49 -1.50 12.20
C ASN A 32 0.35 -1.77 13.71
N THR A 33 1.45 -2.08 14.38
CA THR A 33 1.54 -2.29 15.83
C THR A 33 1.66 -0.98 16.62
N ASN A 34 1.79 0.16 15.91
CA ASN A 34 2.02 1.48 16.51
C ASN A 34 0.76 2.08 17.19
N LEU A 35 -0.40 1.43 17.10
CA LEU A 35 -1.68 1.92 17.62
C LEU A 35 -2.31 0.97 18.67
N VAL A 36 -1.51 0.45 19.60
CA VAL A 36 -2.02 -0.23 20.80
C VAL A 36 -1.72 0.65 22.02
N LEU A 37 -2.67 0.75 22.96
CA LEU A 37 -2.57 1.61 24.16
C LEU A 37 -1.24 1.48 24.92
N GLU A 38 -0.63 0.30 24.88
CA GLU A 38 0.65 -0.04 25.52
C GLU A 38 1.86 0.72 24.94
N ASN A 39 1.79 1.12 23.66
CA ASN A 39 2.88 1.82 22.95
C ASN A 39 2.76 3.36 22.99
N THR A 40 1.81 3.91 23.74
CA THR A 40 1.57 5.37 23.81
C THR A 40 2.68 6.15 24.55
N THR A 41 3.59 5.45 25.23
CA THR A 41 4.72 6.06 25.97
C THR A 41 6.02 6.11 25.17
N THR A 42 6.10 5.38 24.06
CA THR A 42 7.25 5.37 23.14
C THR A 42 6.93 6.25 21.94
N PHE A 43 7.52 7.45 21.89
CA PHE A 43 7.47 8.28 20.69
C PHE A 43 8.24 7.56 19.58
N LYS A 44 7.53 7.00 18.60
CA LYS A 44 8.12 6.56 17.34
C LYS A 44 8.08 7.74 16.38
N GLU A 45 9.25 8.21 15.97
CA GLU A 45 9.35 9.34 15.05
C GLU A 45 8.62 9.02 13.74
N THR A 46 7.75 9.92 13.30
CA THR A 46 7.05 9.77 12.02
C THR A 46 7.95 10.27 10.91
N HIS A 47 8.46 9.37 10.07
CA HIS A 47 9.24 9.70 8.87
C HIS A 47 8.34 10.45 7.88
N SER A 48 8.32 11.78 8.01
CA SER A 48 7.42 12.67 7.29
C SER A 48 8.18 13.40 6.19
N LEU A 49 7.49 13.65 5.08
CA LEU A 49 8.07 14.43 4.01
C LEU A 49 8.34 15.87 4.45
N LYS A 50 9.50 16.39 4.06
CA LYS A 50 9.82 17.82 4.19
C LYS A 50 8.92 18.65 3.28
N GLY A 51 8.34 19.74 3.76
CA GLY A 51 7.45 20.63 2.98
C GLY A 51 8.13 21.45 1.86
N THR A 52 9.33 21.08 1.44
CA THR A 52 10.13 21.72 0.38
C THR A 52 11.05 20.72 -0.29
N GLY A 53 11.54 21.03 -1.49
CA GLY A 53 12.46 20.22 -2.29
C GLY A 53 11.75 19.10 -3.04
N ASN A 54 12.56 18.31 -3.75
CA ASN A 54 12.06 17.20 -4.57
C ASN A 54 11.50 16.08 -3.69
N LYS A 55 10.43 15.46 -4.17
CA LYS A 55 9.79 14.28 -3.60
C LYS A 55 9.66 13.23 -4.67
N LYS A 56 9.86 11.97 -4.29
CA LYS A 56 9.70 10.85 -5.20
C LYS A 56 8.74 9.83 -4.60
N LEU A 57 7.65 9.55 -5.33
CA LEU A 57 6.62 8.62 -4.91
C LEU A 57 6.76 7.31 -5.66
N LEU A 58 6.75 6.21 -4.92
CA LEU A 58 6.60 4.86 -5.47
C LEU A 58 5.12 4.48 -5.44
N VAL A 59 4.46 4.44 -6.60
CA VAL A 59 3.03 4.09 -6.70
C VAL A 59 2.89 2.65 -7.17
N ILE A 60 2.32 1.79 -6.34
CA ILE A 60 2.21 0.33 -6.55
C ILE A 60 0.74 -0.04 -6.74
N PRO A 61 0.29 -0.34 -7.97
CA PRO A 61 -1.03 -0.92 -8.21
C PRO A 61 -1.11 -2.35 -7.64
N VAL A 62 -2.23 -2.71 -7.03
CA VAL A 62 -2.44 -3.99 -6.33
C VAL A 62 -3.76 -4.62 -6.77
N THR A 63 -3.69 -5.83 -7.31
CA THR A 63 -4.87 -6.68 -7.54
C THR A 63 -4.87 -7.83 -6.53
N PHE A 64 -5.96 -7.98 -5.78
CA PHE A 64 -6.20 -9.18 -4.96
C PHE A 64 -6.82 -10.29 -5.81
N LYS A 65 -6.54 -11.54 -5.46
CA LYS A 65 -7.11 -12.70 -6.16
C LYS A 65 -8.63 -12.61 -6.20
N GLY A 66 -9.20 -12.74 -7.40
CA GLY A 66 -10.64 -12.72 -7.63
C GLY A 66 -11.24 -11.32 -7.78
N GLU A 67 -10.44 -10.27 -7.62
CA GLU A 67 -10.85 -8.90 -7.90
C GLU A 67 -10.67 -8.53 -9.38
N ARG A 68 -11.15 -7.34 -9.74
CA ARG A 68 -10.98 -6.79 -11.08
C ARG A 68 -9.49 -6.52 -11.37
N GLU A 69 -9.02 -6.92 -12.53
CA GLU A 69 -7.69 -6.56 -13.02
C GLU A 69 -7.59 -5.10 -13.45
N PHE A 70 -6.40 -4.50 -13.29
CA PHE A 70 -6.09 -3.22 -13.92
C PHE A 70 -6.06 -3.36 -15.43
N ILE A 71 -6.67 -2.40 -16.12
CA ILE A 71 -6.48 -2.21 -17.57
C ILE A 71 -5.56 -1.02 -17.81
N ASP A 72 -4.96 -0.92 -19.00
CA ASP A 72 -4.05 0.18 -19.36
C ASP A 72 -4.63 1.57 -19.08
N GLU A 73 -5.93 1.74 -19.27
CA GLU A 73 -6.62 2.99 -19.01
C GLU A 73 -6.62 3.37 -17.53
N ASP A 74 -6.74 2.41 -16.62
CA ASP A 74 -6.63 2.67 -15.18
C ASP A 74 -5.23 3.17 -14.82
N LEU A 75 -4.19 2.51 -15.34
CA LEU A 75 -2.80 2.86 -15.08
C LEU A 75 -2.45 4.23 -15.64
N LYS A 76 -2.99 4.59 -16.82
CA LYS A 76 -2.87 5.94 -17.38
C LYS A 76 -3.52 6.98 -16.49
N ILE A 77 -4.72 6.72 -15.99
CA ILE A 77 -5.43 7.65 -15.10
C ILE A 77 -4.70 7.84 -13.78
N ILE A 78 -4.20 6.76 -13.17
CA ILE A 78 -3.36 6.84 -11.98
C ILE A 78 -2.13 7.69 -12.27
N ASN A 79 -1.40 7.38 -13.35
CA ASN A 79 -0.19 8.12 -13.71
C ASN A 79 -0.46 9.62 -13.92
N LYS A 80 -1.55 9.96 -14.61
CA LYS A 80 -1.97 11.36 -14.81
C LYS A 80 -2.34 12.05 -13.50
N ALA A 81 -3.15 11.40 -12.67
CA ALA A 81 -3.57 11.94 -11.39
C ALA A 81 -2.38 12.23 -10.46
N PHE A 82 -1.31 11.44 -10.51
CA PHE A 82 -0.10 11.69 -9.73
C PHE A 82 0.85 12.71 -10.37
N PHE A 83 1.15 12.57 -11.66
CA PHE A 83 2.39 13.12 -12.23
C PHE A 83 2.23 14.08 -13.41
N ASP A 84 1.02 14.28 -13.93
CA ASP A 84 0.81 15.23 -15.02
C ASP A 84 1.17 16.67 -14.58
N GLU A 85 1.80 17.46 -15.44
CA GLU A 85 2.23 18.83 -15.10
C GLU A 85 1.07 19.84 -15.15
N ASN A 86 0.03 19.59 -15.96
CA ASN A 86 -1.02 20.55 -16.27
C ASN A 86 -2.39 19.87 -16.44
N LEU A 87 -2.69 18.84 -15.65
CA LEU A 87 -3.95 18.10 -15.72
C LEU A 87 -5.18 19.01 -15.63
N SER A 88 -5.11 20.07 -14.83
CA SER A 88 -6.21 21.03 -14.67
C SER A 88 -6.56 21.82 -15.96
N SER A 89 -5.69 21.75 -16.98
CA SER A 89 -5.95 22.35 -18.29
C SER A 89 -6.71 21.43 -19.24
N GLU A 90 -6.90 20.17 -18.87
CA GLU A 90 -7.69 19.21 -19.64
C GLU A 90 -9.18 19.29 -19.29
N GLU A 91 -10.03 18.88 -20.23
CA GLU A 91 -11.48 18.84 -20.03
C GLU A 91 -11.85 17.84 -18.92
N ASP A 92 -12.77 18.24 -18.05
CA ASP A 92 -13.29 17.45 -16.92
C ASP A 92 -12.19 16.82 -16.07
N SER A 93 -11.10 17.53 -15.82
CA SER A 93 -9.98 17.02 -15.01
C SER A 93 -9.64 18.00 -13.88
N TYR A 94 -9.30 17.46 -12.71
CA TYR A 94 -8.80 18.26 -11.60
C TYR A 94 -7.30 18.53 -11.74
N TYR A 95 -6.68 19.17 -10.75
CA TYR A 95 -5.23 19.19 -10.62
C TYR A 95 -4.69 17.78 -10.39
N SER A 96 -3.55 17.45 -10.99
CA SER A 96 -2.77 16.30 -10.54
C SER A 96 -2.14 16.61 -9.18
N LEU A 97 -1.66 15.59 -8.48
CA LEU A 97 -0.90 15.75 -7.25
C LEU A 97 0.33 16.65 -7.47
N LYS A 98 1.11 16.36 -8.52
CA LYS A 98 2.28 17.14 -8.90
C LYS A 98 1.93 18.60 -9.14
N GLU A 99 0.94 18.86 -9.99
CA GLU A 99 0.53 20.21 -10.34
C GLU A 99 0.05 20.98 -9.10
N TYR A 100 -0.81 20.34 -8.28
CA TYR A 100 -1.36 20.95 -7.08
C TYR A 100 -0.26 21.37 -6.09
N TYR A 101 0.65 20.46 -5.74
CA TYR A 101 1.71 20.77 -4.77
C TYR A 101 2.75 21.75 -5.33
N LYS A 102 3.05 21.69 -6.63
CA LYS A 102 3.93 22.67 -7.28
C LYS A 102 3.34 24.08 -7.21
N LYS A 103 2.04 24.25 -7.49
CA LYS A 103 1.37 25.57 -7.42
C LYS A 103 1.17 26.04 -5.99
N SER A 104 0.58 25.21 -5.12
CA SER A 104 0.25 25.58 -3.73
C SER A 104 1.49 25.86 -2.87
N SER A 105 2.63 25.22 -3.18
CA SER A 105 3.90 25.48 -2.50
C SER A 105 4.69 26.67 -3.09
N PHE A 106 4.18 27.35 -4.10
CA PHE A 106 4.92 28.39 -4.85
C PHE A 106 6.24 27.87 -5.45
N ASN A 107 6.18 26.70 -6.12
CA ASN A 107 7.31 25.99 -6.73
C ASN A 107 8.39 25.51 -5.72
N LYS A 108 8.04 25.40 -4.43
CA LYS A 108 8.99 24.91 -3.41
C LYS A 108 8.97 23.40 -3.26
N VAL A 109 7.90 22.73 -3.66
CA VAL A 109 7.77 21.27 -3.69
C VAL A 109 7.63 20.84 -5.14
N ASP A 110 8.46 19.87 -5.55
CA ASP A 110 8.35 19.22 -6.85
C ASP A 110 8.19 17.71 -6.63
N ILE A 111 7.12 17.14 -7.17
CA ILE A 111 6.77 15.72 -7.00
C ILE A 111 7.07 14.99 -8.31
N SER A 112 7.79 13.89 -8.18
CA SER A 112 8.07 12.94 -9.25
C SER A 112 7.83 11.52 -8.75
N GLY A 113 7.99 10.52 -9.61
CA GLY A 113 7.80 9.13 -9.22
C GLY A 113 7.47 8.26 -10.41
N GLU A 114 6.98 7.06 -10.11
CA GLU A 114 6.49 6.14 -11.12
C GLU A 114 5.32 5.32 -10.60
N VAL A 115 4.53 4.82 -11.56
CA VAL A 115 3.53 3.78 -11.34
C VAL A 115 4.16 2.48 -11.79
N THR A 116 4.31 1.53 -10.88
CA THR A 116 4.97 0.24 -11.16
C THR A 116 4.05 -0.70 -11.93
N ASP A 117 4.61 -1.85 -12.33
CA ASP A 117 3.79 -3.00 -12.70
C ASP A 117 2.86 -3.40 -11.53
N VAL A 118 1.74 -4.02 -11.89
CA VAL A 118 0.71 -4.47 -10.94
C VAL A 118 1.23 -5.62 -10.09
N VAL A 119 1.09 -5.50 -8.78
CA VAL A 119 1.31 -6.60 -7.83
C VAL A 119 0.05 -7.44 -7.75
N ASN A 120 0.19 -8.74 -8.02
CA ASN A 120 -0.90 -9.70 -7.98
C ASN A 120 -0.83 -10.51 -6.69
N VAL A 121 -1.69 -10.17 -5.74
CA VAL A 121 -1.78 -10.82 -4.44
C VAL A 121 -2.52 -12.13 -4.57
N ASN A 122 -1.89 -13.22 -4.11
CA ASN A 122 -2.42 -14.58 -4.25
C ASN A 122 -3.58 -14.92 -3.31
N TYR A 123 -4.05 -13.94 -2.54
CA TYR A 123 -5.10 -14.04 -1.56
C TYR A 123 -6.28 -13.15 -1.92
N THR A 124 -7.49 -13.64 -1.64
CA THR A 124 -8.73 -12.87 -1.76
C THR A 124 -8.84 -11.87 -0.61
N VAL A 125 -9.66 -10.82 -0.80
CA VAL A 125 -10.00 -9.89 0.28
C VAL A 125 -10.61 -10.60 1.48
N GLU A 126 -11.46 -11.62 1.25
CA GLU A 126 -12.10 -12.40 2.31
C GLU A 126 -11.09 -13.19 3.15
N GLU A 127 -10.11 -13.83 2.50
CA GLU A 127 -9.04 -14.58 3.18
C GLU A 127 -8.21 -13.64 4.08
N ILE A 128 -7.78 -12.49 3.56
CA ILE A 128 -7.00 -11.49 4.32
C ILE A 128 -7.82 -10.93 5.50
N THR A 129 -9.11 -10.66 5.27
CA THR A 129 -10.01 -10.16 6.33
C THR A 129 -10.18 -11.18 7.45
N LYS A 130 -10.40 -12.46 7.10
CA LYS A 130 -10.63 -13.53 8.07
C LYS A 130 -9.41 -13.79 8.95
N GLU A 131 -8.21 -13.67 8.38
CA GLU A 131 -6.94 -13.78 9.11
C GLU A 131 -6.60 -12.51 9.92
N GLY A 132 -7.39 -11.43 9.80
CA GLY A 132 -7.13 -10.16 10.48
C GLY A 132 -5.85 -9.46 10.01
N SER A 133 -5.41 -9.76 8.79
CA SER A 133 -4.16 -9.23 8.23
C SER A 133 -4.27 -7.76 7.85
N TYR A 134 -3.14 -7.06 7.96
CA TYR A 134 -3.05 -5.66 7.56
C TYR A 134 -2.99 -5.52 6.03
N PHE A 135 -4.02 -4.91 5.43
CA PHE A 135 -4.22 -4.91 3.98
C PHE A 135 -3.02 -4.40 3.17
N PRO A 136 -2.40 -3.25 3.45
CA PRO A 136 -1.21 -2.82 2.70
C PRO A 136 0.02 -3.67 2.97
N GLY A 137 0.06 -4.42 4.08
CA GLY A 137 1.22 -5.21 4.46
C GLY A 137 1.48 -6.40 3.54
N VAL A 138 0.41 -7.04 3.06
CA VAL A 138 0.51 -8.16 2.12
C VAL A 138 1.15 -7.77 0.77
N PRO A 139 0.63 -6.77 0.02
CA PRO A 139 1.25 -6.35 -1.23
C PRO A 139 2.61 -5.67 -1.02
N ALA A 140 2.84 -5.01 0.11
CA ALA A 140 4.15 -4.48 0.45
C ALA A 140 5.19 -5.60 0.53
N LEU A 141 4.90 -6.70 1.23
CA LEU A 141 5.81 -7.84 1.32
C LEU A 141 6.02 -8.48 -0.06
N GLU A 142 4.95 -8.68 -0.84
CA GLU A 142 5.08 -9.25 -2.17
C GLU A 142 5.93 -8.38 -3.11
N TYR A 143 5.79 -7.06 -3.04
CA TYR A 143 6.62 -6.13 -3.81
C TYR A 143 8.08 -6.15 -3.33
N TYR A 144 8.29 -6.11 -2.02
CA TYR A 144 9.61 -6.07 -1.41
C TYR A 144 10.39 -7.38 -1.59
N ASP A 145 9.75 -8.54 -1.64
CA ASP A 145 10.42 -9.82 -1.86
C ASP A 145 10.56 -10.18 -3.35
N ASN A 146 9.99 -9.37 -4.25
CA ASN A 146 10.11 -9.57 -5.68
C ASN A 146 11.56 -9.37 -6.14
N LYS A 147 12.20 -10.44 -6.63
CA LYS A 147 13.60 -10.43 -7.10
C LYS A 147 13.87 -9.51 -8.28
N SER A 148 12.85 -9.09 -9.01
CA SER A 148 12.97 -8.09 -10.08
C SER A 148 13.15 -6.67 -9.54
N VAL A 149 12.79 -6.42 -8.27
CA VAL A 149 12.93 -5.12 -7.60
C VAL A 149 14.31 -5.05 -6.93
N SER A 150 15.24 -4.35 -7.58
CA SER A 150 16.61 -4.25 -7.11
C SER A 150 16.77 -3.29 -5.92
N ASP A 151 17.80 -3.52 -5.11
CA ASP A 151 18.15 -2.63 -4.00
C ASP A 151 18.47 -1.21 -4.48
N GLU A 152 19.14 -1.09 -5.64
CA GLU A 152 19.45 0.20 -6.27
C GLU A 152 18.19 0.97 -6.67
N TYR A 153 17.19 0.25 -7.18
CA TYR A 153 15.91 0.86 -7.52
C TYR A 153 15.22 1.43 -6.28
N LEU A 154 15.15 0.68 -5.17
CA LEU A 154 14.53 1.16 -3.93
C LEU A 154 15.28 2.35 -3.31
N ARG A 155 16.62 2.36 -3.35
CA ARG A 155 17.43 3.51 -2.92
C ARG A 155 17.15 4.80 -3.67
N ASN A 156 16.62 4.73 -4.91
CA ASN A 156 16.23 5.94 -5.63
C ASN A 156 14.98 6.63 -5.05
N PHE A 157 14.31 6.02 -4.08
CA PHE A 157 13.15 6.59 -3.36
C PHE A 157 13.44 6.92 -1.89
N ASP A 158 14.69 6.73 -1.44
CA ASP A 158 15.19 7.12 -0.12
C ASP A 158 16.07 8.37 -0.30
N LEU A 159 15.45 9.55 -0.43
CA LEU A 159 16.16 10.75 -0.87
C LEU A 159 17.01 11.38 0.24
N ASP A 160 16.73 11.07 1.50
CA ASP A 160 17.55 11.50 2.63
C ASP A 160 18.42 10.40 3.26
N SER A 161 18.42 9.21 2.67
CA SER A 161 19.31 8.10 2.99
C SER A 161 19.16 7.64 4.45
N ASP A 162 17.93 7.63 4.96
CA ASP A 162 17.60 7.18 6.31
C ASP A 162 17.28 5.67 6.38
N GLY A 163 17.26 5.00 5.23
CA GLY A 163 16.99 3.57 5.12
C GLY A 163 15.50 3.25 4.98
N PHE A 164 14.67 4.26 4.72
CA PHE A 164 13.27 4.09 4.37
C PHE A 164 12.96 4.70 2.99
N ILE A 165 11.94 4.15 2.34
CA ILE A 165 11.34 4.76 1.16
C ILE A 165 10.53 5.96 1.63
N ASP A 166 10.86 7.16 1.15
CA ASP A 166 10.28 8.44 1.59
C ASP A 166 8.75 8.45 1.50
N SER A 167 8.19 7.84 0.44
CA SER A 167 6.75 7.79 0.19
C SER A 167 6.37 6.68 -0.76
N VAL A 168 5.52 5.79 -0.28
CA VAL A 168 4.90 4.72 -1.07
C VAL A 168 3.38 4.85 -1.05
N VAL A 169 2.74 4.59 -2.19
CA VAL A 169 1.29 4.59 -2.34
C VAL A 169 0.86 3.25 -2.91
N PHE A 170 -0.07 2.57 -2.24
CA PHE A 170 -0.68 1.35 -2.74
C PHE A 170 -2.07 1.66 -3.29
N VAL A 171 -2.29 1.34 -4.56
CA VAL A 171 -3.56 1.57 -5.25
C VAL A 171 -4.24 0.24 -5.50
N TYR A 172 -5.32 -0.09 -4.79
CA TYR A 172 -6.02 -1.36 -4.98
C TYR A 172 -7.16 -1.29 -6.01
N SER A 173 -7.42 -2.39 -6.70
CA SER A 173 -8.48 -2.49 -7.71
C SER A 173 -9.86 -2.92 -7.17
N SER A 174 -9.92 -3.43 -5.93
CA SER A 174 -11.16 -3.88 -5.29
C SER A 174 -12.22 -2.78 -5.31
N LYS A 175 -13.42 -3.12 -5.79
CA LYS A 175 -14.52 -2.14 -5.83
C LYS A 175 -14.93 -1.78 -4.41
N THR A 176 -14.95 -0.49 -4.10
CA THR A 176 -15.57 -0.03 -2.85
C THR A 176 -17.08 0.02 -3.08
N SER A 177 -17.82 -1.02 -2.67
CA SER A 177 -19.28 -0.98 -2.73
C SER A 177 -19.87 -0.05 -1.65
N SER A 178 -19.08 0.32 -0.64
CA SER A 178 -19.53 1.17 0.47
C SER A 178 -18.55 2.25 0.96
N ARG A 179 -17.33 2.39 0.40
CA ARG A 179 -16.34 3.40 0.86
C ARG A 179 -16.15 3.41 2.39
N THR A 180 -16.21 2.24 3.04
CA THR A 180 -16.18 2.12 4.50
C THR A 180 -15.09 1.15 4.95
N GLY A 181 -14.56 1.37 6.15
CA GLY A 181 -13.59 0.48 6.79
C GLY A 181 -12.24 0.48 6.05
N SER A 182 -11.62 -0.70 5.90
CA SER A 182 -10.29 -0.86 5.32
C SER A 182 -10.17 -0.44 3.85
N PHE A 183 -11.28 -0.17 3.17
CA PHE A 183 -11.34 0.27 1.78
C PHE A 183 -11.76 1.74 1.64
N TRP A 184 -11.54 2.55 2.68
CA TRP A 184 -11.38 3.99 2.54
C TRP A 184 -9.92 4.34 2.22
N ALA A 185 -9.65 5.59 1.85
CA ALA A 185 -8.28 6.09 1.66
C ALA A 185 -7.71 6.61 2.98
N TRP A 186 -6.44 6.35 3.26
CA TRP A 186 -5.80 6.78 4.51
C TRP A 186 -4.27 6.69 4.41
N VAL A 187 -3.58 7.27 5.41
CA VAL A 187 -2.12 7.19 5.58
C VAL A 187 -1.77 6.55 6.92
N SER A 188 -0.80 5.64 6.93
CA SER A 188 -0.30 5.04 8.18
C SER A 188 1.19 4.71 8.09
N ASN A 189 1.72 4.09 9.14
CA ASN A 189 3.09 3.62 9.24
C ASN A 189 3.11 2.09 9.33
N PHE A 190 4.05 1.48 8.62
CA PHE A 190 4.47 0.11 8.89
C PHE A 190 5.42 0.06 10.09
N ASP A 191 5.45 -1.06 10.78
CA ASP A 191 6.44 -1.38 11.81
C ASP A 191 7.67 -2.08 11.21
N THR A 192 8.45 -1.35 10.40
CA THR A 192 9.71 -1.83 9.82
C THR A 192 10.93 -1.14 10.46
N GLU A 193 12.08 -1.77 10.32
CA GLU A 193 13.38 -1.21 10.71
C GLU A 193 14.08 -0.56 9.51
N SER A 194 14.89 0.47 9.74
CA SER A 194 15.65 1.14 8.67
C SER A 194 16.63 0.18 8.00
N ASN A 195 16.81 0.29 6.68
CA ASN A 195 17.84 -0.47 5.95
C ASN A 195 18.43 0.35 4.80
N ILE A 196 19.61 0.93 5.04
CA ILE A 196 20.33 1.78 4.06
C ILE A 196 20.64 1.06 2.74
N ASN A 197 20.85 -0.26 2.77
CA ASN A 197 21.19 -1.01 1.57
C ASN A 197 19.94 -1.34 0.76
N ARG A 198 18.83 -1.67 1.41
CA ARG A 198 17.54 -1.95 0.77
C ARG A 198 16.45 -1.24 1.56
N PRO A 199 16.16 0.05 1.25
CA PRO A 199 15.25 0.85 2.05
C PRO A 199 13.90 0.19 2.26
N ASN A 200 13.47 0.14 3.51
CA ASN A 200 12.19 -0.48 3.90
C ASN A 200 11.03 0.50 3.74
N PHE A 201 9.80 -0.01 3.74
CA PHE A 201 8.62 0.85 3.79
C PHE A 201 8.35 1.34 5.20
N SER A 202 8.22 2.63 5.41
CA SER A 202 7.77 3.21 6.68
C SER A 202 6.36 3.78 6.52
N ARG A 203 6.25 4.99 6.00
CA ARG A 203 4.98 5.68 5.82
C ARG A 203 4.37 5.40 4.45
N HIS A 204 3.08 5.08 4.43
CA HIS A 204 2.39 4.70 3.20
C HIS A 204 0.98 5.27 3.12
N MET A 205 0.53 5.45 1.89
CA MET A 205 -0.87 5.75 1.54
C MET A 205 -1.54 4.49 1.00
N TRP A 206 -2.77 4.26 1.43
CA TRP A 206 -3.66 3.21 0.90
C TRP A 206 -4.84 3.89 0.22
N VAL A 207 -5.13 3.57 -1.04
CA VAL A 207 -6.20 4.23 -1.80
C VAL A 207 -6.79 3.31 -2.87
N GLY A 208 -8.09 3.44 -3.13
CA GLY A 208 -8.79 2.65 -4.16
C GLY A 208 -8.70 3.30 -5.55
N LEU A 209 -8.71 2.47 -6.59
CA LEU A 209 -8.77 2.91 -7.98
C LEU A 209 -10.01 3.79 -8.28
N ASP A 210 -11.11 3.57 -7.58
CA ASP A 210 -12.36 4.31 -7.76
C ASP A 210 -12.34 5.74 -7.21
N PHE A 211 -11.29 6.14 -6.47
CA PHE A 211 -11.07 7.53 -6.06
C PHE A 211 -10.53 8.40 -7.19
N PHE A 212 -10.05 7.80 -8.29
CA PHE A 212 -9.46 8.55 -9.40
C PHE A 212 -10.47 9.05 -10.42
N LYS A 213 -11.76 8.81 -10.19
CA LYS A 213 -12.87 9.23 -11.06
C LYS A 213 -14.08 9.63 -10.23
N THR A 214 -14.78 10.66 -10.68
CA THR A 214 -16.09 11.03 -10.14
C THR A 214 -17.06 11.31 -11.28
N SER A 215 -18.33 11.59 -10.98
CA SER A 215 -19.28 12.04 -12.00
C SER A 215 -18.90 13.37 -12.64
N SER A 216 -18.04 14.16 -11.98
CA SER A 216 -17.62 15.49 -12.43
C SER A 216 -16.23 15.50 -13.07
N TYR A 217 -15.39 14.49 -12.79
CA TYR A 217 -14.01 14.43 -13.27
C TYR A 217 -13.66 13.08 -13.89
N LYS A 218 -13.12 13.11 -15.11
CA LYS A 218 -12.51 11.98 -15.83
C LYS A 218 -11.22 11.52 -15.16
N VAL A 219 -10.45 12.47 -14.60
CA VAL A 219 -9.30 12.22 -13.72
C VAL A 219 -9.45 13.08 -12.47
N ASP A 220 -9.62 12.42 -11.33
CA ASP A 220 -9.80 13.04 -10.03
C ASP A 220 -8.60 12.71 -9.13
N ALA A 221 -8.02 13.71 -8.47
CA ALA A 221 -6.90 13.52 -7.55
C ALA A 221 -7.19 14.10 -6.15
N HIS A 222 -8.41 14.55 -5.85
CA HIS A 222 -8.72 15.24 -4.59
C HIS A 222 -8.33 14.41 -3.37
N THR A 223 -8.69 13.12 -3.36
CA THR A 223 -8.38 12.23 -2.25
C THR A 223 -6.88 12.05 -2.08
N ILE A 224 -6.13 11.74 -3.14
CA ILE A 224 -4.68 11.57 -3.02
C ILE A 224 -3.96 12.89 -2.67
N ILE A 225 -4.50 14.04 -3.07
CA ILE A 225 -3.99 15.36 -2.68
C ILE A 225 -4.16 15.58 -1.17
N HIS A 226 -5.31 15.19 -0.62
CA HIS A 226 -5.60 15.23 0.81
C HIS A 226 -4.68 14.29 1.58
N GLU A 227 -4.63 13.01 1.20
CA GLU A 227 -3.79 12.00 1.87
C GLU A 227 -2.31 12.35 1.82
N MET A 228 -1.83 12.94 0.72
CA MET A 228 -0.44 13.43 0.62
C MET A 228 -0.14 14.51 1.67
N GLY A 229 -1.15 15.29 2.07
CA GLY A 229 -1.02 16.25 3.17
C GLY A 229 -0.61 15.56 4.46
N HIS A 230 -1.19 14.38 4.74
CA HIS A 230 -0.77 13.58 5.87
C HIS A 230 0.66 13.09 5.73
N LEU A 231 1.14 12.67 4.54
CA LEU A 231 2.56 12.34 4.34
C LEU A 231 3.51 13.53 4.65
N PHE A 232 3.05 14.78 4.46
CA PHE A 232 3.72 16.01 4.92
C PHE A 232 3.47 16.37 6.40
N ASN A 233 2.83 15.47 7.15
CA ASN A 233 2.45 15.63 8.56
C ASN A 233 1.38 16.71 8.83
N LEU A 234 0.54 17.03 7.84
CA LEU A 234 -0.64 17.86 8.05
C LEU A 234 -1.76 17.05 8.72
N LYS A 235 -2.59 17.71 9.52
CA LYS A 235 -3.74 17.10 10.21
C LYS A 235 -5.03 17.39 9.47
N ASP A 236 -6.03 16.56 9.72
CA ASP A 236 -7.40 16.89 9.35
C ASP A 236 -7.90 18.10 10.12
N TYR A 237 -8.53 19.02 9.38
CA TYR A 237 -9.12 20.23 9.94
C TYR A 237 -10.64 20.14 10.08
N TYR A 238 -11.28 19.09 9.56
CA TYR A 238 -12.71 18.86 9.78
C TYR A 238 -12.95 18.21 11.16
N PRO A 239 -14.09 18.46 11.81
CA PRO A 239 -14.45 17.77 13.04
C PRO A 239 -14.56 16.27 12.75
N SER A 240 -13.72 15.45 13.38
CA SER A 240 -13.89 14.00 13.36
C SER A 240 -14.69 13.56 14.58
N ASP A 241 -15.53 12.54 14.41
CA ASP A 241 -16.38 12.02 15.48
C ASP A 241 -15.56 11.34 16.61
N ASN A 242 -14.24 11.24 16.45
CA ASN A 242 -13.29 10.67 17.41
C ASN A 242 -12.09 11.61 17.62
N TYR A 243 -12.20 12.47 18.63
CA TYR A 243 -11.15 13.40 19.09
C TYR A 243 -9.81 12.74 19.51
N ASN A 244 -9.72 11.41 19.55
CA ASN A 244 -8.60 10.71 20.19
C ASN A 244 -7.63 9.95 19.28
N LEU A 245 -7.88 9.79 17.97
CA LEU A 245 -6.98 8.99 17.11
C LEU A 245 -6.97 9.43 15.63
N ALA A 246 -7.15 10.73 15.33
CA ALA A 246 -7.01 11.20 13.95
C ALA A 246 -5.52 11.41 13.61
N LEU A 247 -4.89 10.36 13.08
CA LEU A 247 -3.69 10.48 12.24
C LEU A 247 -4.08 10.27 10.77
N GLY A 248 -5.04 11.04 10.26
CA GLY A 248 -5.40 11.08 8.84
C GLY A 248 -6.18 9.88 8.31
N GLY A 249 -7.46 10.09 7.99
CA GLY A 249 -8.36 9.08 7.41
C GLY A 249 -9.31 8.40 8.39
#